data_AF-A0A3C1P307-F1
#
_entry.id   AF-A0A3C1P307-F1
#
_cell.length_a   1.000
_cell.length_b   1.000
_cell.length_c   1.000
_cell.angle_alpha   90.00
_cell.angle_beta   90.00
_cell.angle_gamma   90.00
#
_symmetry.space_group_name_H-M   'P 1'
#
loop_
_entity.id
_entity.type
_entity.pdbx_description
1 polymer ?
#
loop_
_entity_poly.entity_id
_entity_poly.type
_entity_poly.pdbx_seq_one_letter_code
_entity_poly.pdbx_strand_id
1 'polypeptide(L)' 'MTPSATVPYSAVLDELEAEAIHIYRETAAAFRNPVLLYSIGKDSSVLLHLAIKAFAPAPIPFPIMHIDTGWKFREMIEFR' A
#
# COMPACT_ATOMS: atom_id res chain seq x y z
N MET A 1 -0.59 -1.89 -38.55
CA MET A 1 -1.01 -2.46 -37.26
C MET A 1 0.19 -3.16 -36.66
N THR A 2 0.93 -2.46 -35.80
CA THR A 2 2.06 -3.02 -35.07
C THR A 2 1.52 -4.01 -34.02
N PRO A 3 2.10 -5.21 -33.85
CA PRO A 3 1.62 -6.15 -32.85
C PRO A 3 1.84 -5.56 -31.45
N SER A 4 0.77 -5.54 -30.66
CA SER A 4 0.82 -5.20 -29.23
C SER A 4 1.68 -6.25 -28.53
N ALA A 5 2.87 -5.87 -28.08
CA ALA A 5 3.72 -6.75 -27.31
C ALA A 5 3.03 -7.07 -25.98
N THR A 6 2.69 -8.34 -25.75
CA THR A 6 2.12 -8.81 -24.48
C THR A 6 3.21 -8.81 -23.42
N VAL A 7 3.25 -7.75 -22.61
CA VAL A 7 4.10 -7.69 -21.42
C VAL A 7 3.64 -8.79 -20.46
N PRO A 8 4.55 -9.65 -19.94
CA PRO A 8 4.15 -10.67 -18.97
C PRO A 8 3.60 -9.99 -17.71
N TYR A 9 2.51 -10.55 -17.17
CA TYR A 9 1.81 -9.99 -16.01
C TYR A 9 2.75 -9.70 -14.82
N SER A 10 3.77 -10.54 -14.61
CA SER A 10 4.78 -10.32 -13.56
C SER A 10 5.60 -9.05 -13.77
N ALA A 11 5.99 -8.72 -15.00
CA ALA A 11 6.78 -7.52 -15.28
C ALA A 11 5.96 -6.24 -15.01
N VAL A 12 4.65 -6.27 -15.29
CA VAL A 12 3.75 -5.17 -14.92
C VAL A 12 3.64 -5.03 -13.41
N LEU A 13 3.51 -6.15 -12.68
CA LEU A 13 3.46 -6.10 -11.21
C LEU A 13 4.77 -5.62 -10.58
N ASP A 14 5.92 -6.03 -11.13
CA ASP A 14 7.22 -5.59 -10.66
C ASP A 14 7.39 -4.07 -10.83
N GLU A 15 6.93 -3.53 -11.97
CA GLU A 15 6.93 -2.08 -12.24
C GLU A 15 6.02 -1.32 -11.28
N LEU A 16 4.78 -1.79 -11.11
CA LEU A 16 3.81 -1.17 -10.19
C LEU A 16 4.27 -1.23 -8.73
N GLU A 17 4.93 -2.32 -8.32
CA GLU A 17 5.51 -2.45 -7.00
C GLU A 17 6.66 -1.44 -6.79
N ALA A 18 7.57 -1.33 -7.76
CA ALA A 18 8.67 -0.39 -7.70
C ALA A 18 8.18 1.07 -7.64
N GLU A 19 7.17 1.41 -8.44
CA GLU A 19 6.52 2.73 -8.44
C GLU A 19 5.87 3.02 -7.07
N ALA A 20 5.11 2.08 -6.52
CA ALA A 20 4.49 2.26 -5.20
C ALA A 20 5.52 2.45 -4.09
N ILE A 21 6.61 1.68 -4.08
CA ILE A 21 7.72 1.84 -3.11
C ILE A 21 8.37 3.22 -3.24
N HIS A 22 8.59 3.69 -4.47
CA HIS A 22 9.13 5.03 -4.71
C HIS A 22 8.21 6.10 -4.12
N ILE A 23 6.90 6.04 -4.40
CA ILE A 23 5.90 6.98 -3.87
C ILE A 23 5.89 7.00 -2.34
N TYR A 24 6.00 5.84 -1.68
CA TYR A 24 6.07 5.77 -0.22
C TYR A 24 7.29 6.52 0.34
N ARG A 25 8.46 6.31 -0.26
CA ARG A 25 9.71 6.94 0.20
C ARG A 25 9.70 8.45 -0.04
N GLU A 26 9.22 8.89 -1.20
CA GLU A 26 9.05 10.32 -1.49
C GLU A 26 8.05 10.97 -0.53
N THR A 27 6.93 10.30 -0.23
CA THR A 27 5.94 10.80 0.72
C THR A 27 6.55 10.93 2.14
N ALA A 28 7.33 9.95 2.58
CA ALA A 28 8.00 10.03 3.88
C ALA A 28 9.06 11.14 3.94
N ALA A 29 9.72 11.45 2.81
CA ALA A 29 10.71 12.52 2.73
C ALA A 29 10.07 13.92 2.61
N ALA A 30 8.95 14.04 1.90
CA ALA A 30 8.34 15.32 1.55
C ALA A 30 7.35 15.85 2.60
N PHE A 31 6.72 14.97 3.39
CA PHE A 31 5.66 15.36 4.33
C PHE A 31 6.07 15.18 5.78
N ARG A 32 5.68 16.13 6.64
CA ARG A 32 5.99 16.08 8.09
C ARG A 32 5.17 15.06 8.87
N ASN A 33 3.88 14.92 8.54
CA ASN A 33 2.93 14.06 9.26
C ASN A 33 2.08 13.22 8.29
N PRO A 34 2.67 12.32 7.48
CA PRO A 34 1.89 11.41 6.66
C PRO A 34 1.15 10.39 7.54
N VAL A 35 0.07 9.79 7.00
CA VAL A 35 -0.69 8.72 7.64
C VAL A 35 -1.14 7.73 6.57
N LEU A 36 -1.06 6.43 6.85
CA LEU A 36 -1.60 5.40 5.97
C LEU A 36 -3.03 5.05 6.39
N LEU A 37 -4.01 5.31 5.53
CA LEU A 37 -5.39 4.91 5.77
C LEU A 37 -5.55 3.41 5.53
N TYR A 38 -5.95 2.68 6.57
CA TYR A 38 -6.13 1.23 6.52
C TYR A 38 -7.59 0.84 6.78
N SER A 39 -8.25 0.32 5.74
CA SER A 39 -9.67 -0.02 5.79
C SER A 39 -9.96 -1.47 6.14
N ILE A 40 -8.92 -2.31 6.30
CA ILE A 40 -9.02 -3.78 6.45
C ILE A 40 -9.54 -4.46 5.17
N GLY A 41 -9.56 -3.74 4.04
CA GLY A 41 -9.90 -4.27 2.72
C GLY A 41 -8.66 -4.70 1.93
N LYS A 42 -8.87 -5.49 0.87
CA LYS A 42 -7.80 -6.03 0.00
C LYS A 42 -6.78 -4.98 -0.45
N ASP A 43 -7.25 -3.80 -0.87
CA ASP A 43 -6.40 -2.77 -1.45
C ASP A 43 -5.52 -2.15 -0.37
N SER A 44 -6.11 -1.83 0.78
CA SER A 44 -5.37 -1.29 1.92
C SER A 44 -4.38 -2.29 2.52
N SER A 45 -4.66 -3.59 2.41
CA SER A 45 -3.73 -4.65 2.83
C SER A 45 -2.53 -4.77 1.87
N VAL A 46 -2.76 -4.65 0.55
CA VAL A 46 -1.67 -4.58 -0.44
C VAL A 46 -0.80 -3.34 -0.20
N LEU A 47 -1.44 -2.18 0.02
CA LEU A 47 -0.74 -0.94 0.35
C LEU A 47 0.09 -1.06 1.65
N LEU A 48 -0.47 -1.66 2.70
CA LEU A 48 0.28 -1.93 3.93
C LEU A 48 1.49 -2.85 3.68
N HIS A 49 1.32 -3.91 2.88
CA HIS A 49 2.43 -4.79 2.50
C HIS A 49 3.53 -4.04 1.73
N LEU A 50 3.15 -3.20 0.77
CA LEU A 50 4.09 -2.38 0.00
C LEU A 50 4.81 -1.35 0.89
N ALA A 51 4.11 -0.74 1.86
CA ALA A 51 4.73 0.14 2.85
C ALA A 51 5.78 -0.59 3.69
N ILE A 52 5.49 -1.82 4.15
CA ILE A 52 6.47 -2.66 4.86
C ILE A 52 7.70 -2.90 3.98
N LYS A 53 7.50 -3.25 2.71
CA LYS A 53 8.61 -3.45 1.75
C LYS A 53 9.41 -2.17 1.49
N ALA A 54 8.75 -1.02 1.45
CA ALA A 54 9.40 0.26 1.16
C ALA A 54 10.41 0.66 2.25
N PHE A 55 10.13 0.33 3.51
CA PHE A 55 10.94 0.75 4.66
C PHE A 55 11.74 -0.37 5.33
N ALA A 56 11.54 -1.64 4.92
CA ALA A 56 12.33 -2.75 5.42
C ALA A 56 13.85 -2.48 5.31
N PRO A 57 14.65 -2.79 6.35
CA PRO A 57 14.27 -3.50 7.59
C PRO A 57 13.74 -2.60 8.72
N ALA A 58 13.63 -1.29 8.50
CA ALA A 58 13.13 -0.35 9.48
C ALA A 58 11.58 -0.38 9.56
N PRO A 59 10.98 0.04 10.68
CA PRO A 59 9.54 0.24 10.76
C PRO A 59 9.06 1.39 9.85
N ILE A 60 7.78 1.35 9.47
CA ILE A 60 7.13 2.42 8.71
C ILE A 60 7.20 3.73 9.53
N PRO A 61 7.68 4.86 8.95
CA PRO A 61 7.95 6.08 9.71
C PRO A 61 6.70 6.93 9.97
N PHE A 62 5.50 6.39 9.76
CA PHE A 62 4.23 7.09 9.95
C PHE A 62 3.14 6.17 10.49
N PRO A 63 2.15 6.73 11.20
CA PRO A 63 1.04 5.96 11.76
C PRO A 63 0.15 5.35 10.68
N ILE A 64 -0.50 4.26 11.06
CA ILE A 64 -1.58 3.62 10.30
C ILE A 64 -2.89 3.99 10.99
N MET A 65 -3.87 4.49 10.23
CA MET A 65 -5.16 4.94 10.75
C MET A 65 -6.31 4.13 10.16
N HIS A 66 -7.09 3.53 11.04
CA HIS A 66 -8.37 2.92 10.72
C HIS A 66 -9.51 3.84 11.15
N ILE A 67 -10.44 4.11 10.24
CA ILE A 67 -11.67 4.83 10.55
C ILE A 67 -12.79 3.81 10.71
N ASP A 68 -13.29 3.64 11.93
CA ASP A 68 -14.45 2.82 12.22
C ASP A 68 -15.73 3.66 12.11
N THR A 69 -16.66 3.21 11.27
CA THR A 69 -17.96 3.86 11.05
C THR A 69 -19.05 3.29 11.94
N GLY A 70 -18.80 2.17 12.64
CA GLY A 70 -19.80 1.43 13.39
C GLY A 70 -20.70 0.51 12.54
N TRP A 71 -20.53 0.50 11.22
CA TRP A 71 -21.34 -0.29 10.26
C TRP A 71 -20.55 -1.40 9.56
N LYS A 72 -19.32 -1.66 9.99
CA LYS A 72 -18.49 -2.73 9.40
C LYS A 72 -18.95 -4.09 9.89
N PHE A 73 -18.74 -5.10 9.05
CA PHE A 73 -18.90 -6.49 9.47
C PHE A 73 -18.05 -6.73 10.72
N ARG A 74 -18.63 -7.44 11.69
CA ARG A 74 -17.99 -7.66 12.99
C ARG A 74 -16.68 -8.43 12.83
N GLU A 75 -16.65 -9.33 11.87
CA GLU A 75 -15.48 -10.10 11.44
C GLU A 75 -14.33 -9.22 10.95
N MET A 76 -14.62 -8.08 10.30
CA MET A 76 -13.58 -7.14 9.87
C MET A 76 -12.95 -6.41 11.05
N ILE A 77 -13.74 -6.13 12.09
CA ILE A 77 -13.26 -5.45 13.29
C ILE A 77 -12.38 -6.39 14.12
N GLU A 78 -12.74 -7.67 14.19
CA GLU A 78 -11.98 -8.70 14.92
C GLU A 78 -10.62 -9.02 14.27
N PHE A 79 -10.47 -8.83 12.95
CA PHE A 79 -9.23 -9.11 12.21
C PHE A 79 -8.13 -8.04 12.37
N ARG A 80 -8.43 -6.88 12.96
CA ARG A 80 -7.53 -5.71 13.00
C ARG A 80 -6.15 -5.97 13.60
#